data_AF-A0A7H8HCY2-F1
#
_entry.id   AF-A0A7H8HCY2-F1
#
_cell.length_a   1.000
_cell.length_b   1.000
_cell.length_c   1.000
_cell.angle_alpha   90.00
_cell.angle_beta   90.00
_cell.angle_gamma   90.00
#
_symmetry.space_group_name_H-M   'P 1'
#
loop_
_entity.id
_entity.type
_entity.pdbx_description
1 polymer ?
#
loop_
_entity_poly.entity_id
_entity_poly.type
_entity_poly.pdbx_seq_one_letter_code
_entity_poly.pdbx_strand_id
1 'polypeptide(L)'
;MSLATDFLQEWINKAAQREPSITRTTAQRWPQIGPPPHFKPGITSYGWGINGTLVKDSSGHAIGLKFSKIEVWFSDRGLNLDSPPPDSCQQFLGTNADREEMTFTISGDTVKLDVKLTNWSNEPFSRSTTVFDEFSNQLVFFNYPAAGPDPVTALLVVSFADTGAFGWV
;
A
#
# COMPACT_ATOMS: atom_id res chain seq x y z
N MET A 1 5.65 -20.07 10.28
CA MET A 1 5.40 -18.63 10.45
C MET A 1 6.53 -17.90 9.73
N SER A 2 6.24 -16.85 8.96
CA SER A 2 7.22 -16.00 8.28
C SER A 2 7.34 -14.64 8.95
N LEU A 3 8.43 -13.90 8.67
CA LEU A 3 8.61 -12.53 9.18
C LEU A 3 7.44 -11.60 8.77
N ALA A 4 6.87 -11.80 7.59
CA ALA A 4 5.71 -11.05 7.13
C ALA A 4 4.46 -11.33 8.00
N THR A 5 4.21 -12.61 8.34
CA THR A 5 3.10 -12.97 9.22
C THR A 5 3.34 -12.56 10.67
N ASP A 6 4.60 -12.61 11.14
CA ASP A 6 4.98 -12.16 12.48
C ASP A 6 4.75 -10.65 12.63
N PHE A 7 5.16 -9.87 11.63
CA PHE A 7 4.89 -8.44 11.55
C PHE A 7 3.39 -8.13 11.62
N LEU A 8 2.57 -8.79 10.79
CA LEU A 8 1.12 -8.56 10.82
C LEU A 8 0.51 -9.00 12.17
N GLN A 9 0.98 -10.10 12.74
CA GLN A 9 0.51 -10.60 14.04
C GLN A 9 0.79 -9.61 15.18
N GLU A 10 1.94 -8.94 15.17
CA GLU A 10 2.26 -7.88 16.13
C GLU A 10 1.22 -6.74 16.06
N TRP A 11 0.88 -6.31 14.85
CA TRP A 11 -0.11 -5.25 14.65
C TRP A 11 -1.54 -5.68 14.96
N ILE A 12 -1.91 -6.94 14.71
CA ILE A 12 -3.19 -7.53 15.17
C ILE A 12 -3.27 -7.44 16.71
N ASN A 13 -2.20 -7.80 17.42
CA ASN A 13 -2.18 -7.74 18.88
C ASN A 13 -2.30 -6.30 19.40
N LYS A 14 -1.66 -5.33 18.73
CA LYS A 14 -1.78 -3.90 19.06
C LYS A 14 -3.18 -3.35 18.78
N ALA A 15 -3.78 -3.73 17.65
CA ALA A 15 -5.10 -3.28 17.22
C ALA A 15 -6.23 -3.65 18.20
N ALA A 16 -6.05 -4.69 19.02
CA ALA A 16 -6.97 -5.02 20.10
C ALA A 16 -7.02 -3.96 21.22
N GLN A 17 -5.98 -3.14 21.34
CA GLN A 17 -5.87 -2.08 22.36
C GLN A 17 -6.12 -0.70 21.77
N ARG A 18 -5.57 -0.44 20.58
CA ARG A 18 -5.70 0.83 19.87
C ARG A 18 -5.62 0.57 18.37
N GLU A 19 -6.56 1.13 17.63
CA GLU A 19 -6.57 1.03 16.17
C GLU A 19 -5.23 1.55 15.59
N PRO A 20 -4.63 0.88 14.60
CA PRO A 20 -3.44 1.36 13.91
C PRO A 20 -3.77 2.31 12.76
N SER A 21 -2.74 2.98 12.25
CA SER A 21 -2.73 3.68 10.97
C SER A 21 -1.90 2.90 9.94
N ILE A 22 -2.05 3.27 8.68
CA ILE A 22 -1.36 2.64 7.55
C ILE A 22 -0.79 3.71 6.62
N THR A 23 0.43 3.48 6.16
CA THR A 23 1.03 4.20 5.03
C THR A 23 1.33 3.20 3.94
N ARG A 24 1.05 3.57 2.69
CA ARG A 24 1.29 2.70 1.55
C ARG A 24 1.80 3.46 0.35
N THR A 25 2.77 2.89 -0.33
CA THR A 25 3.42 3.51 -1.49
C THR A 25 3.53 2.49 -2.60
N THR A 26 3.22 2.92 -3.81
CA THR A 26 3.49 2.10 -5.00
C THR A 26 4.70 2.65 -5.74
N ALA A 27 5.61 1.76 -6.11
CA ALA A 27 6.80 2.08 -6.91
C ALA A 27 6.80 1.26 -8.19
N GLN A 28 7.03 1.90 -9.34
CA GLN A 28 7.12 1.20 -10.62
C GLN A 28 8.38 1.55 -11.39
N ARG A 29 8.88 0.55 -12.12
CA ARG A 29 9.75 0.81 -13.27
C ARG A 29 8.88 1.18 -14.46
N TRP A 30 9.32 2.15 -15.25
CA TRP A 30 8.62 2.58 -16.45
C TRP A 30 9.31 1.98 -17.70
N PRO A 31 8.88 0.82 -18.20
CA PRO A 31 9.61 0.08 -19.24
C PRO A 31 9.50 0.69 -20.65
N GLN A 32 8.52 1.57 -20.90
CA GLN A 32 8.27 2.15 -22.23
C GLN A 32 8.96 3.51 -22.45
N ILE A 33 9.66 4.04 -21.44
CA ILE A 33 10.38 5.31 -21.54
C ILE A 33 11.80 5.03 -22.07
N GLY A 34 11.93 4.78 -23.38
CA GLY A 34 13.15 4.94 -24.20
C GLY A 34 14.50 4.27 -23.77
N PRO A 35 15.33 3.79 -24.71
CA PRO A 35 16.72 3.41 -24.44
C PRO A 35 17.74 4.56 -24.66
N PRO A 36 18.83 4.71 -23.86
CA PRO A 36 18.93 4.59 -22.40
C PRO A 36 19.75 5.73 -21.68
N PRO A 37 19.71 5.87 -20.31
CA PRO A 37 18.77 5.21 -19.39
C PRO A 37 18.32 5.98 -18.10
N HIS A 38 17.26 5.45 -17.48
CA HIS A 38 16.90 5.52 -16.04
C HIS A 38 16.21 6.80 -15.52
N PHE A 39 14.88 6.82 -15.53
CA PHE A 39 14.22 7.26 -14.30
C PHE A 39 14.41 6.15 -13.24
N LYS A 40 14.90 6.53 -12.05
CA LYS A 40 14.84 5.67 -10.85
C LYS A 40 13.38 5.21 -10.66
N PRO A 41 13.13 4.03 -10.05
CA PRO A 41 11.76 3.64 -9.70
C PRO A 41 11.06 4.83 -9.03
N GLY A 42 9.98 5.29 -9.65
CA GLY A 42 9.24 6.46 -9.20
C GLY A 42 8.11 6.02 -8.29
N ILE A 43 7.83 6.80 -7.25
CA ILE A 43 6.59 6.66 -6.50
C ILE A 43 5.45 7.05 -7.44
N THR A 44 4.54 6.12 -7.69
CA THR A 44 3.38 6.30 -8.56
C THR A 44 2.15 6.70 -7.77
N SER A 45 2.07 6.27 -6.53
CA SER A 45 1.04 6.72 -5.61
C SER A 45 1.49 6.57 -4.17
N TYR A 46 1.03 7.48 -3.31
CA TYR A 46 1.21 7.45 -1.87
C TYR A 46 -0.17 7.44 -1.22
N GLY A 47 -0.35 6.77 -0.09
CA GLY A 47 -1.63 6.75 0.59
C GLY A 47 -1.50 6.58 2.08
N TRP A 48 -2.52 7.08 2.78
CA TRP A 48 -2.58 7.08 4.22
C TRP A 48 -3.99 6.77 4.70
N GLY A 49 -4.08 5.95 5.72
CA GLY A 49 -5.33 5.59 6.39
C GLY A 49 -5.15 5.50 7.89
N ILE A 50 -6.25 5.64 8.61
CA ILE A 50 -6.33 5.50 10.06
C ILE A 50 -7.43 4.51 10.42
N ASN A 51 -7.55 4.20 11.71
CA ASN A 51 -8.63 3.41 12.26
C ASN A 51 -8.69 1.99 11.68
N GLY A 52 -7.53 1.31 11.66
CA GLY A 52 -7.45 -0.10 11.32
C GLY A 52 -8.26 -0.95 12.30
N THR A 53 -9.08 -1.86 11.78
CA THR A 53 -9.98 -2.71 12.57
C THR A 53 -9.60 -4.18 12.46
N LEU A 54 -9.87 -4.95 13.52
CA LEU A 54 -9.59 -6.39 13.52
C LEU A 54 -10.52 -7.14 12.54
N VAL A 55 -9.93 -8.02 11.74
CA VAL A 55 -10.66 -9.03 10.98
C VAL A 55 -10.66 -10.32 11.80
N LYS A 56 -11.84 -10.92 11.97
CA LYS A 56 -12.01 -12.16 12.72
C LYS A 56 -12.45 -13.30 11.83
N ASP A 57 -11.99 -14.50 12.12
CA ASP A 57 -12.50 -15.73 11.51
C ASP A 57 -13.89 -16.10 12.07
N SER A 58 -14.47 -17.20 11.56
CA SER A 58 -15.77 -17.72 12.02
C SER A 58 -15.78 -18.15 13.49
N SER A 59 -14.61 -18.39 14.08
CA SER A 59 -14.44 -18.77 15.49
C SER A 59 -14.19 -17.55 16.40
N GLY A 60 -14.11 -16.34 15.82
CA GLY A 60 -13.88 -15.10 16.55
C GLY A 60 -12.41 -14.78 16.82
N HIS A 61 -11.47 -15.56 16.30
CA HIS A 61 -10.04 -15.26 16.40
C HIS A 61 -9.66 -14.13 15.45
N ALA A 62 -8.85 -13.19 15.93
CA ALA A 62 -8.32 -12.13 15.09
C ALA A 62 -7.26 -12.69 14.13
N ILE A 63 -7.51 -12.57 12.83
CA ILE A 63 -6.65 -13.11 11.76
C ILE A 63 -6.08 -12.03 10.85
N GLY A 64 -6.42 -10.76 11.09
CA GLY A 64 -6.09 -9.70 10.15
C GLY A 64 -6.47 -8.30 10.58
N LEU A 65 -6.18 -7.35 9.68
CA LEU A 65 -6.51 -5.93 9.81
C LEU A 65 -7.24 -5.46 8.56
N LYS A 66 -8.26 -4.62 8.76
CA LYS A 66 -8.98 -3.94 7.69
C LYS A 66 -8.92 -2.43 7.85
N PHE A 67 -8.58 -1.75 6.77
CA PHE A 67 -8.64 -0.30 6.63
C PHE A 67 -9.71 0.03 5.59
N SER A 68 -10.88 0.48 6.04
CA SER A 68 -12.03 0.76 5.17
C SER A 68 -11.90 2.04 4.33
N LYS A 69 -10.92 2.89 4.67
CA LYS A 69 -10.73 4.19 4.01
C LYS A 69 -9.28 4.65 4.10
N ILE A 70 -8.51 4.34 3.06
CA ILE A 70 -7.18 4.86 2.80
C ILE A 70 -7.33 5.93 1.73
N GLU A 71 -6.92 7.17 2.02
CA GLU A 71 -6.84 8.22 1.00
C GLU A 71 -5.55 7.98 0.20
N VAL A 72 -5.67 7.99 -1.12
CA VAL A 72 -4.62 7.60 -2.06
C VAL A 72 -4.41 8.74 -3.04
N TRP A 73 -3.21 9.29 -3.12
CA TRP A 73 -2.85 10.31 -4.09
C TRP A 73 -1.96 9.74 -5.18
N PHE A 74 -2.32 10.00 -6.42
CA PHE A 74 -1.50 9.65 -7.57
C PHE A 74 -0.42 10.70 -7.83
N SER A 75 0.72 10.21 -8.29
CA SER A 75 1.86 11.00 -8.72
C SER A 75 1.69 11.43 -10.17
N ASP A 76 1.65 12.73 -10.39
CA ASP A 76 1.58 13.34 -11.73
C ASP A 76 2.85 13.11 -12.58
N ARG A 77 3.94 12.62 -11.97
CA ARG A 77 5.19 12.26 -12.66
C ARG A 77 5.03 11.24 -13.77
N GLY A 78 3.92 10.51 -13.81
CA GLY A 78 3.59 9.59 -14.89
C GLY A 78 2.98 10.23 -16.14
N LEU A 79 2.57 11.50 -16.08
CA LEU A 79 1.74 12.14 -17.11
C LEU A 79 2.51 13.12 -18.02
N ASN A 80 3.68 13.63 -17.61
CA ASN A 80 4.49 14.53 -18.44
C ASN A 80 6.00 14.30 -18.24
N LEU A 81 6.63 13.70 -19.25
CA LEU A 81 8.03 13.25 -19.23
C LEU A 81 9.06 14.37 -19.50
N ASP A 82 8.62 15.50 -20.04
CA ASP A 82 9.48 16.66 -20.34
C ASP A 82 9.56 17.65 -19.17
N SER A 83 8.77 17.41 -18.11
CA SER A 83 8.77 18.25 -16.92
C SER A 83 9.88 17.83 -15.95
N PRO A 84 10.65 18.78 -15.38
CA PRO A 84 11.58 18.46 -14.32
C PRO A 84 10.84 17.81 -13.14
N PRO A 85 11.50 16.91 -12.38
CA PRO A 85 10.89 16.27 -11.22
C PRO A 85 10.27 17.34 -10.30
N PRO A 86 8.94 17.32 -10.01
CA PRO A 86 8.35 18.28 -9.08
C PRO A 86 9.09 18.27 -7.75
N ASP A 87 9.23 19.46 -7.14
CA ASP A 87 9.72 19.59 -5.76
C ASP A 87 8.97 18.59 -4.87
N SER A 88 9.64 18.05 -3.84
CA SER A 88 9.11 16.95 -3.02
C SER A 88 7.70 17.15 -2.46
N CYS A 89 7.24 18.40 -2.37
CA CYS A 89 5.91 18.79 -1.90
C CYS A 89 4.84 18.96 -3.01
N GLN A 90 5.20 18.91 -4.29
CA GLN A 90 4.30 19.05 -5.44
C GLN A 90 3.90 17.72 -6.08
N GLN A 91 4.38 16.58 -5.55
CA GLN A 91 4.24 15.26 -6.19
C GLN A 91 2.83 14.67 -6.12
N PHE A 92 1.92 15.25 -5.34
CA PHE A 92 0.59 14.70 -5.07
C PHE A 92 -0.46 15.80 -5.10
N LEU A 93 -1.27 15.85 -6.16
CA LEU A 93 -2.39 16.77 -6.26
C LEU A 93 -3.63 16.15 -5.61
N GLY A 94 -4.25 16.87 -4.67
CA GLY A 94 -5.49 16.41 -4.00
C GLY A 94 -6.66 16.16 -4.95
N THR A 95 -6.66 16.77 -6.15
CA THR A 95 -7.66 16.55 -7.20
C THR A 95 -7.53 15.20 -7.90
N ASN A 96 -6.39 14.51 -7.74
CA ASN A 96 -6.12 13.18 -8.30
C ASN A 96 -6.05 12.12 -7.19
N ALA A 97 -6.90 12.27 -6.18
CA ALA A 97 -7.01 11.32 -5.08
C ALA A 97 -8.11 10.28 -5.33
N ASP A 98 -7.87 9.05 -4.87
CA ASP A 98 -8.86 7.97 -4.79
C ASP A 98 -8.96 7.50 -3.33
N ARG A 99 -9.93 6.62 -3.05
CA ARG A 99 -10.07 5.90 -1.80
C ARG A 99 -9.91 4.42 -2.01
N GLU A 100 -9.19 3.81 -1.09
CA GLU A 100 -8.86 2.41 -1.13
C GLU A 100 -9.31 1.72 0.17
N GLU A 101 -9.90 0.54 0.04
CA GLU A 101 -10.08 -0.41 1.13
C GLU A 101 -9.04 -1.51 1.00
N MET A 102 -8.28 -1.76 2.07
CA MET A 102 -7.31 -2.85 2.15
C MET A 102 -7.65 -3.76 3.33
N THR A 103 -7.66 -5.07 3.09
CA THR A 103 -7.82 -6.10 4.11
C THR A 103 -6.63 -7.05 4.08
N PHE A 104 -5.88 -7.09 5.17
CA PHE A 104 -4.72 -7.94 5.38
C PHE A 104 -5.12 -9.12 6.25
N THR A 105 -4.81 -10.35 5.85
CA THR A 105 -5.08 -11.56 6.63
C THR A 105 -3.89 -12.51 6.62
N ILE A 106 -3.66 -13.19 7.74
CA ILE A 106 -2.69 -14.28 7.84
C ILE A 106 -3.30 -15.54 7.23
N SER A 107 -2.60 -16.16 6.29
CA SER A 107 -2.97 -17.44 5.68
C SER A 107 -1.74 -18.33 5.59
N GLY A 108 -1.60 -19.23 6.56
CA GLY A 108 -0.37 -20.01 6.74
C GLY A 108 0.83 -19.10 6.98
N ASP A 109 1.86 -19.22 6.14
CA ASP A 109 3.08 -18.41 6.20
C ASP A 109 3.02 -17.12 5.36
N THR A 110 1.85 -16.80 4.80
CA THR A 110 1.68 -15.70 3.85
C THR A 110 0.71 -14.65 4.41
N VAL A 111 0.97 -13.38 4.11
CA VAL A 111 -0.01 -12.31 4.29
C VAL A 111 -0.78 -12.14 2.98
N LYS A 112 -2.08 -12.39 3.03
CA LYS A 112 -3.00 -12.10 1.92
C LYS A 112 -3.53 -10.68 2.08
N LEU A 113 -3.53 -9.93 0.98
CA LEU A 113 -4.07 -8.59 0.85
C LEU A 113 -5.22 -8.61 -0.15
N ASP A 114 -6.42 -8.28 0.30
CA ASP A 114 -7.58 -8.00 -0.55
C ASP A 114 -7.77 -6.48 -0.65
N VAL A 115 -7.91 -5.96 -1.86
CA VAL A 115 -7.99 -4.53 -2.15
C VAL A 115 -9.24 -4.20 -2.96
N LYS A 116 -9.84 -3.06 -2.65
CA LYS A 116 -10.87 -2.42 -3.47
C LYS A 116 -10.57 -0.92 -3.63
N LEU A 117 -10.39 -0.47 -4.86
CA LEU A 117 -10.33 0.95 -5.19
C LEU A 117 -11.76 1.48 -5.39
N THR A 118 -12.00 2.75 -5.06
CA THR A 118 -13.36 3.32 -5.09
C THR A 118 -13.70 3.88 -6.46
N ASN A 119 -12.77 4.60 -7.09
CA ASN A 119 -13.04 5.29 -8.35
C ASN A 119 -12.30 4.67 -9.55
N TRP A 120 -11.10 4.13 -9.36
CA TRP A 120 -10.26 3.70 -10.49
C TRP A 120 -10.32 2.20 -10.83
N SER A 121 -10.87 1.36 -9.95
CA SER A 121 -11.16 -0.04 -10.28
C SER A 121 -12.42 -0.49 -9.55
N ASN A 122 -13.45 -0.89 -10.30
CA ASN A 122 -14.69 -1.39 -9.71
C ASN A 122 -14.58 -2.82 -9.20
N GLU A 123 -13.60 -3.59 -9.69
CA GLU A 123 -13.39 -4.98 -9.28
C GLU A 123 -12.34 -5.06 -8.17
N PRO A 124 -12.67 -5.70 -7.03
CA PRO A 124 -11.68 -5.99 -6.01
C PRO A 124 -10.66 -7.02 -6.54
N PHE A 125 -9.43 -6.92 -6.05
CA PHE A 125 -8.36 -7.86 -6.39
C PHE A 125 -7.60 -8.29 -5.16
N SER A 126 -6.83 -9.37 -5.28
CA SER A 126 -6.02 -9.89 -4.18
C SER A 126 -4.56 -10.08 -4.55
N ARG A 127 -3.68 -9.87 -3.57
CA ARG A 127 -2.25 -10.16 -3.62
C ARG A 127 -1.85 -10.92 -2.38
N SER A 128 -0.66 -11.50 -2.41
CA SER A 128 -0.14 -12.25 -1.29
C SER A 128 1.37 -12.06 -1.23
N THR A 129 1.91 -12.05 -0.03
CA THR A 129 3.36 -11.89 0.16
C THR A 129 3.87 -12.68 1.36
N THR A 130 5.10 -13.15 1.23
CA THR A 130 5.95 -13.60 2.32
C THR A 130 7.13 -12.63 2.53
N VAL A 131 7.20 -11.56 1.73
CA VAL A 131 8.32 -10.62 1.69
C VAL A 131 8.09 -9.48 2.67
N PHE A 132 9.08 -9.29 3.52
CA PHE A 132 9.14 -8.27 4.54
C PHE A 132 10.54 -7.64 4.51
N ASP A 133 10.60 -6.31 4.49
CA ASP A 133 11.85 -5.56 4.62
C ASP A 133 12.07 -5.23 6.10
N GLU A 134 12.97 -5.97 6.75
CA GLU A 134 13.29 -5.82 8.16
C GLU A 134 13.90 -4.46 8.51
N PHE A 135 14.67 -3.86 7.59
CA PHE A 135 15.34 -2.58 7.86
C PHE A 135 14.35 -1.43 7.94
N SER A 136 13.33 -1.47 7.08
CA SER A 136 12.32 -0.41 6.97
C SER A 136 11.03 -0.76 7.73
N ASN A 137 10.89 -2.00 8.21
CA ASN A 137 9.71 -2.56 8.86
C ASN A 137 8.45 -2.52 7.97
N GLN A 138 8.56 -3.05 6.74
CA GLN A 138 7.53 -2.90 5.70
C GLN A 138 7.17 -4.23 5.03
N LEU A 139 5.88 -4.42 4.72
CA LEU A 139 5.42 -5.50 3.84
C LEU A 139 5.56 -5.07 2.39
N VAL A 140 6.05 -5.99 1.55
CA VAL A 140 6.23 -5.74 0.11
C VAL A 140 5.37 -6.69 -0.70
N PHE A 141 4.48 -6.15 -1.53
CA PHE A 141 3.64 -6.91 -2.45
C PHE A 141 4.06 -6.66 -3.89
N PHE A 142 4.12 -7.73 -4.67
CA PHE A 142 4.46 -7.68 -6.08
C PHE A 142 3.20 -7.66 -6.94
N ASN A 143 3.37 -7.16 -8.15
CA ASN A 143 2.37 -7.13 -9.19
C ASN A 143 1.09 -6.35 -8.84
N TYR A 144 1.22 -5.30 -8.05
CA TYR A 144 0.10 -4.49 -7.58
C TYR A 144 -0.39 -3.54 -8.70
N PRO A 145 -1.68 -3.54 -9.07
CA PRO A 145 -2.23 -2.55 -9.99
C PRO A 145 -2.34 -1.22 -9.23
N ALA A 146 -1.40 -0.31 -9.46
CA ALA A 146 -1.39 0.98 -8.78
C ALA A 146 -2.66 1.79 -9.09
N ALA A 147 -2.98 2.75 -8.23
CA ALA A 147 -4.07 3.68 -8.50
C ALA A 147 -3.67 4.61 -9.68
N GLY A 148 -4.44 4.71 -10.77
CA GLY A 148 -4.27 5.73 -11.82
C GLY A 148 -5.04 5.43 -13.12
N PRO A 149 -5.04 6.35 -14.11
CA PRO A 149 -5.79 6.22 -15.37
C PRO A 149 -5.33 5.10 -16.32
N ASP A 150 -4.15 4.50 -16.11
CA ASP A 150 -3.67 3.31 -16.83
C ASP A 150 -2.69 2.55 -15.92
N PRO A 151 -3.21 1.70 -15.02
CA PRO A 151 -2.40 1.17 -13.92
C PRO A 151 -1.43 0.09 -14.44
N VAL A 152 -0.15 0.45 -14.50
CA VAL A 152 0.93 -0.52 -14.76
C VAL A 152 1.24 -1.27 -13.46
N THR A 153 1.71 -2.49 -13.61
CA THR A 153 2.12 -3.38 -12.53
C THR A 153 3.24 -2.75 -11.70
N ALA A 154 2.99 -2.54 -10.40
CA ALA A 154 3.90 -1.89 -9.46
C ALA A 154 4.28 -2.82 -8.30
N LEU A 155 5.31 -2.42 -7.55
CA LEU A 155 5.53 -2.87 -6.19
C LEU A 155 4.63 -2.05 -5.27
N LEU A 156 3.94 -2.68 -4.33
CA LEU A 156 3.29 -2.02 -3.22
C LEU A 156 4.11 -2.26 -1.96
N VAL A 157 4.37 -1.18 -1.23
CA VAL A 157 5.05 -1.20 0.06
C VAL A 157 4.07 -0.68 1.11
N VAL A 158 3.94 -1.38 2.23
CA VAL A 158 3.00 -1.06 3.29
C VAL A 158 3.71 -1.05 4.64
N SER A 159 3.44 -0.01 5.42
CA SER A 159 3.87 0.11 6.82
C SER A 159 2.65 0.39 7.69
N PHE A 160 2.68 -0.11 8.92
CA PHE A 160 1.71 0.21 9.94
C PHE A 160 2.36 1.09 11.02
N ALA A 161 1.55 1.93 11.66
CA ALA A 161 1.97 2.79 12.75
C ALA A 161 0.84 2.91 13.78
N ASP A 162 1.14 3.42 14.98
CA ASP A 162 0.08 3.76 15.93
C ASP A 162 -0.85 4.84 15.35
N THR A 163 -2.12 4.89 15.74
CA THR A 163 -3.06 5.88 15.19
C THR A 163 -2.56 7.31 15.39
N GLY A 164 -2.48 8.06 14.30
CA GLY A 164 -2.02 9.45 14.26
C GLY A 164 -0.50 9.61 14.11
N ALA A 165 0.27 8.52 14.14
CA ALA A 165 1.68 8.53 13.78
C ALA A 165 1.86 8.34 12.27
N PHE A 166 2.92 8.92 11.72
CA PHE A 166 3.35 8.66 10.35
C PHE A 166 4.40 7.53 10.37
N GLY A 167 4.11 6.44 9.67
CA GLY A 167 5.15 5.52 9.23
C GLY A 167 5.96 6.22 8.15
N TRP A 168 7.25 6.42 8.36
CA TRP A 168 8.11 6.86 7.26
C TRP A 168 8.24 5.69 6.28
N VAL A 169 7.97 5.95 5.00
CA VAL A 169 8.19 4.99 3.91
C VAL A 169 9.52 5.26 3.25
#